data_AF-A0A961A8F1-F1
#
_entry.id   AF-A0A961A8F1-F1
#
_cell.length_a   1.000
_cell.length_b   1.000
_cell.length_c   1.000
_cell.angle_alpha   90.00
_cell.angle_beta   90.00
_cell.angle_gamma   90.00
#
_symmetry.space_group_name_H-M   'P 1'
#
loop_
_entity.id
_entity.type
_entity.pdbx_description
1 polymer ?
#
loop_
_entity_poly.entity_id
_entity_poly.type
_entity_poly.pdbx_seq_one_letter_code
_entity_poly.pdbx_strand_id
1 'polypeptide(L)' 'HIFHGCTPESYETWLRNAVAYAADNPAVGSESMVFINAWNEWAEGVYLEPDRKFGYALLAATQRVAFGSSGA' A
#
# COMPACT_ATOMS: atom_id res chain seq x y z
N HIS A 1 10.13 -12.42 5.92
CA HIS A 1 9.16 -13.09 5.04
C HIS A 1 9.35 -12.53 3.63
N ILE A 2 9.53 -13.39 2.62
CA ILE A 2 9.61 -12.97 1.22
C ILE A 2 8.19 -13.14 0.64
N PHE A 3 7.58 -12.04 0.19
CA PHE A 3 6.26 -12.08 -0.43
C PHE A 3 6.41 -12.40 -1.93
N HIS A 4 6.17 -13.66 -2.31
CA HIS A 4 6.05 -14.04 -3.71
C HIS A 4 4.63 -13.79 -4.20
N GLY A 5 4.48 -13.27 -5.42
CA GLY A 5 3.18 -13.15 -6.08
C GLY A 5 2.33 -11.97 -5.62
N CYS A 6 2.95 -10.80 -5.39
CA CYS A 6 2.20 -9.56 -5.14
C CYS A 6 1.21 -9.30 -6.28
N THR A 7 -0.08 -9.33 -5.94
CA THR A 7 -1.19 -8.85 -6.78
C THR A 7 -1.75 -7.55 -6.19
N PRO A 8 -2.41 -6.70 -7.00
CA PRO A 8 -3.07 -5.49 -6.49
C PRO A 8 -3.99 -5.73 -5.29
N GLU A 9 -4.70 -6.86 -5.26
CA GLU A 9 -5.62 -7.24 -4.18
C GLU A 9 -4.87 -7.60 -2.88
N SER A 10 -3.79 -8.37 -3.01
CA SER A 10 -2.94 -8.73 -1.86
C SER A 10 -2.23 -7.50 -1.28
N TYR A 11 -1.78 -6.60 -2.16
CA TYR A 11 -1.19 -5.31 -1.79
C TYR A 11 -2.21 -4.41 -1.08
N GLU A 12 -3.44 -4.30 -1.60
CA GLU A 12 -4.50 -3.53 -0.95
C GLU A 12 -4.81 -4.06 0.44
N THR A 13 -4.94 -5.38 0.57
CA THR A 13 -5.19 -6.04 1.87
C THR A 13 -4.07 -5.76 2.86
N TRP A 14 -2.81 -5.87 2.42
CA TRP A 14 -1.65 -5.53 3.24
C TRP A 14 -1.68 -4.06 3.68
N LEU A 15 -1.97 -3.13 2.76
CA LEU A 15 -1.98 -1.71 3.07
C LEU A 15 -3.11 -1.34 4.03
N ARG A 16 -4.31 -1.93 3.89
CA ARG A 16 -5.41 -1.76 4.85
C ARG A 16 -5.00 -2.19 6.26
N ASN A 17 -4.32 -3.32 6.37
CA ASN A 17 -3.83 -3.80 7.67
C ASN A 17 -2.73 -2.88 8.24
N ALA A 18 -1.83 -2.37 7.40
CA ALA A 18 -0.80 -1.42 7.84
C ALA A 18 -1.40 -0.11 8.36
N VAL A 19 -2.41 0.43 7.66
CA VAL A 19 -3.14 1.63 8.08
C VAL A 19 -3.90 1.39 9.39
N ALA A 20 -4.62 0.27 9.51
CA ALA A 20 -5.31 -0.09 10.75
C ALA A 20 -4.33 -0.22 11.93
N TYR A 21 -3.21 -0.90 11.72
CA TYR A 21 -2.17 -1.04 12.74
C TYR A 21 -1.60 0.32 13.18
N ALA A 22 -1.32 1.22 12.23
CA ALA A 22 -0.81 2.56 12.54
C ALA A 22 -1.84 3.41 13.31
N ALA A 23 -3.13 3.24 13.02
CA ALA A 23 -4.21 3.90 13.76
C ALA A 23 -4.37 3.35 15.19
N ASP A 24 -4.23 2.04 15.37
CA ASP A 24 -4.34 1.37 16.67
C ASP A 24 -3.08 1.54 17.55
N ASN A 25 -1.93 1.86 16.94
CA ASN A 25 -0.63 2.00 17.61
C ASN A 25 0.00 3.37 17.30
N PRO A 26 -0.65 4.48 17.67
CA PRO A 26 -0.11 5.81 17.39
C PRO A 26 1.19 6.02 18.17
N ALA A 27 2.21 6.55 17.50
CA ALA A 27 3.42 6.98 18.18
C ALA A 27 3.09 8.16 19.11
N VAL A 28 3.65 8.16 20.31
CA VAL A 28 3.36 9.18 21.33
C VAL A 28 3.71 10.57 20.79
N GLY A 29 2.69 11.43 20.67
CA GLY A 29 2.86 12.80 20.18
C GLY A 29 3.10 12.94 18.67
N SER A 30 2.80 11.90 17.87
CA SER A 30 2.94 11.93 16.41
C SER A 30 1.66 11.49 15.70
N GLU A 31 1.57 11.82 14.42
CA GLU A 31 0.50 11.36 13.54
C GLU A 31 0.71 9.90 13.15
N SER A 32 -0.39 9.16 12.96
CA SER A 32 -0.33 7.80 12.43
C SER A 32 0.06 7.83 10.96
N MET A 33 1.25 7.34 10.64
CA MET A 33 1.80 7.34 9.27
C MET A 33 2.16 5.93 8.82
N VAL A 34 1.98 5.66 7.53
CA VAL A 34 2.43 4.43 6.87
C VAL A 34 3.38 4.80 5.72
N PHE A 35 4.56 4.19 5.70
CA PHE A 35 5.54 4.35 4.63
C PHE A 35 5.46 3.15 3.67
N ILE A 36 5.41 3.43 2.38
CA ILE A 36 5.44 2.41 1.33
C ILE A 36 6.84 2.41 0.74
N ASN A 37 7.56 1.30 0.94
CA ASN A 37 8.79 1.01 0.22
C ASN A 37 8.43 0.10 -0.98
N ALA A 38 8.73 0.43 -2.22
CA ALA A 38 9.34 1.65 -2.76
C ALA A 38 8.49 2.19 -3.92
N TRP A 39 8.78 3.41 -4.38
CA TRP A 39 8.22 3.87 -5.66
C TRP A 39 8.70 2.98 -6.81
N ASN A 40 10.00 2.69 -6.90
CA ASN A 40 10.62 2.08 -8.08
C ASN A 40 11.86 1.20 -7.78
N GLU A 41 11.79 0.30 -6.79
CA GLU A 41 12.85 -0.68 -6.49
C GLU A 41 12.66 -1.95 -7.34
N TRP A 42 12.82 -1.77 -8.66
CA TRP A 42 12.58 -2.82 -9.65
C TRP A 42 13.48 -4.05 -9.50
N ALA A 43 14.73 -3.85 -9.09
CA ALA A 43 15.70 -4.92 -8.93
C ALA A 43 15.26 -5.95 -7.88
N GLU A 44 14.49 -5.52 -6.88
CA GLU A 44 13.97 -6.37 -5.80
C GLU A 44 12.49 -6.77 -6.03
N GLY A 45 11.90 -6.34 -7.14
CA GLY A 45 10.48 -6.59 -7.45
C GLY A 45 9.52 -5.79 -6.56
N VAL A 46 10.00 -4.71 -5.94
CA VAL A 46 9.24 -3.87 -5.02
C VAL A 46 9.02 -2.50 -5.65
N TYR A 47 7.87 -2.29 -6.29
CA TYR A 47 7.57 -1.04 -6.96
C TYR A 47 6.08 -0.69 -6.84
N LEU A 48 5.81 0.60 -6.74
CA LEU A 48 4.48 1.19 -6.84
C LEU A 48 4.26 1.86 -8.21
N GLU A 49 5.35 2.16 -8.91
CA GLU A 49 5.37 2.75 -10.25
C GLU A 49 4.53 1.92 -11.23
N PRO A 50 3.68 2.56 -12.05
CA PRO A 50 2.88 1.85 -13.04
C PRO A 50 3.72 1.03 -14.01
N ASP A 51 3.22 -0.16 -14.32
CA ASP A 51 3.94 -1.12 -15.15
C ASP A 51 3.08 -1.68 -16.29
N ARG A 52 3.64 -2.60 -17.08
CA ARG A 52 2.90 -3.25 -18.16
C ARG A 52 1.95 -4.35 -17.69
N LYS A 53 2.15 -4.93 -16.50
CA LYS A 53 1.37 -6.08 -16.01
C LYS A 53 0.08 -5.65 -15.34
N PHE A 54 0.15 -4.62 -14.51
CA PHE A 54 -0.91 -4.13 -13.64
C PHE A 54 -1.25 -2.66 -13.91
N GLY A 55 -0.47 -1.94 -14.72
CA GLY A 55 -0.76 -0.54 -15.05
C GLY A 55 -0.83 0.30 -13.78
N TYR A 56 -1.94 1.00 -13.59
CA TYR A 56 -2.17 1.85 -12.41
C TYR A 56 -2.79 1.11 -11.22
N ALA A 57 -2.96 -0.22 -11.28
CA ALA A 57 -3.77 -0.93 -10.28
C ALA A 57 -3.22 -0.80 -8.84
N LEU A 58 -1.90 -0.77 -8.65
CA LEU A 58 -1.30 -0.56 -7.32
C LEU A 58 -1.56 0.87 -6.81
N LEU A 59 -1.46 1.89 -7.66
CA LEU A 59 -1.83 3.27 -7.30
C LEU A 59 -3.31 3.40 -6.99
N ALA A 60 -4.17 2.74 -7.76
CA ALA A 60 -5.62 2.72 -7.51
C ALA A 60 -5.94 2.01 -6.18
N ALA A 61 -5.22 0.94 -5.84
CA ALA A 61 -5.32 0.29 -4.53
C ALA A 61 -4.88 1.25 -3.40
N THR A 62 -3.75 1.94 -3.56
CA THR A 62 -3.30 2.97 -2.60
C THR A 62 -4.37 4.05 -2.42
N GLN A 63 -4.96 4.55 -3.51
CA GLN A 63 -6.00 5.57 -3.46
C GLN A 63 -7.24 5.08 -2.70
N ARG A 64 -7.71 3.85 -2.96
CA ARG A 64 -8.86 3.25 -2.26
C ARG A 64 -8.64 3.11 -0.76
N VAL A 65 -7.41 2.85 -0.33
CA VAL A 65 -7.08 2.74 1.11
C VAL A 65 -6.89 4.11 1.74
N ALA A 66 -6.16 5.02 1.08
CA ALA A 66 -5.81 6.33 1.63
C ALA A 66 -7.02 7.27 1.74
N PHE A 67 -7.96 7.21 0.80
CA PHE A 67 -9.11 8.11 0.76
C PHE A 67 -10.46 7.42 1.02
N GLY A 68 -10.46 6.09 1.11
CA GLY A 68 -11.69 5.29 1.13
C GLY A 68 -12.44 5.35 -0.21
N SER A 69 -13.26 4.33 -0.49
CA SER A 69 -14.44 4.58 -1.31
C SER A 69 -15.36 5.44 -0.47
N SER A 70 -15.39 6.75 -0.72
CA SER A 70 -16.47 7.60 -0.24
C SER A 70 -17.79 6.90 -0.61
N GLY A 71 -18.47 6.35 0.39
CA GLY A 71 -19.82 5.85 0.20
C GLY A 71 -20.65 7.02 -0.32
N ALA A 72 -21.20 6.87 -1.52
CA ALA A 72 -22.36 7.63 -1.95
C ALA A 72 -23.59 7.13 -1.20
#